data_AF-A0A529QHX6-F1
#
_entry.id   AF-A0A529QHX6-F1
#
_cell.length_a   1.000
_cell.length_b   1.000
_cell.length_c   1.000
_cell.angle_alpha   90.00
_cell.angle_beta   90.00
_cell.angle_gamma   90.00
#
_symmetry.space_group_name_H-M   'P 1'
#
loop_
_entity.id
_entity.type
_entity.pdbx_description
1 polymer ?
#
loop_
_entity_poly.entity_id
_entity_poly.type
_entity_poly.pdbx_seq_one_letter_code
_entity_poly.pdbx_strand_id
1 'polypeptide(L)'
;ILKQRKHAGTHHDVFDTGFYRRLRATVAWAVRHRIIVLVMTLVTFATSLWAFQFIPQNFFPQSSRPEILVDLWLPEGTSIKEVENQAKALEAKMMNDPDKRFIATYIGEGAPRFFLPLDQQLRNPNFAQLLVMAKDEPARERLIVKMRGILAKDFPSIRGKVDRLFLGPPTGWPVQMRIMGPDRKEVRRIADEVKAKFQANPLLGAIHDDWLEPVPAMKLVIDQDRARALGVTSQ
;
A
#
# COMPACT_ATOMS: atom_id res chain seq x y z
N ILE A 1 9.54 16.48 91.70
CA ILE A 1 9.47 15.53 90.55
C ILE A 1 8.38 16.00 89.62
N LEU A 2 8.76 16.43 88.40
CA LEU A 2 8.03 16.41 87.11
C LEU A 2 8.56 17.56 86.23
N LYS A 3 9.43 17.18 85.30
CA LYS A 3 10.19 18.05 84.39
C LYS A 3 9.29 18.42 83.20
N GLN A 4 9.04 19.71 82.99
CA GLN A 4 8.28 20.23 81.84
C GLN A 4 9.05 19.93 80.54
N ARG A 5 8.48 19.09 79.66
CA ARG A 5 8.99 18.88 78.30
C ARG A 5 8.57 20.07 77.44
N LYS A 6 9.54 20.83 76.92
CA LYS A 6 9.32 21.77 75.82
C LYS A 6 9.04 20.98 74.55
N HIS A 7 7.80 21.05 74.05
CA HIS A 7 7.50 20.71 72.67
C HIS A 7 8.10 21.80 71.78
N ALA A 8 9.34 21.59 71.32
CA ALA A 8 9.90 22.33 70.20
C ALA A 8 9.57 21.55 68.93
N GLY A 9 8.38 21.82 68.35
CA GLY A 9 8.05 21.37 67.01
C GLY A 9 8.79 22.23 65.99
N THR A 10 9.88 21.72 65.44
CA THR A 10 10.45 22.25 64.20
C THR A 10 9.48 21.94 63.06
N HIS A 11 8.65 22.92 62.69
CA HIS A 11 7.89 22.87 61.44
C HIS A 11 8.89 22.87 60.28
N HIS A 12 9.26 21.68 59.80
CA HIS A 12 9.84 21.53 58.46
C HIS A 12 8.69 21.82 57.49
N ASP A 13 8.57 23.08 57.08
CA ASP A 13 7.51 23.49 56.17
C ASP A 13 7.80 22.88 54.80
N VAL A 14 6.98 21.89 54.41
CA VAL A 14 7.16 21.09 53.18
C VAL A 14 7.23 21.98 51.92
N PHE A 15 6.75 23.22 52.04
CA PHE A 15 6.69 24.25 51.01
C PHE A 15 7.97 25.07 50.81
N ASP A 16 9.07 24.81 51.54
CA ASP A 16 10.32 25.59 51.41
C ASP A 16 11.45 24.85 50.65
N THR A 17 11.08 23.77 49.94
CA THR A 17 12.00 23.09 49.00
C THR A 17 12.28 23.95 47.77
N GLY A 18 13.45 23.76 47.14
CA GLY A 18 13.90 24.57 45.98
C GLY A 18 12.91 24.57 44.80
N PHE A 19 12.13 23.50 44.62
CA PHE A 19 11.04 23.42 43.66
C PHE A 19 9.91 24.41 43.95
N TYR A 20 9.43 24.47 45.20
CA TYR A 20 8.34 25.37 45.59
C TYR A 20 8.72 26.85 45.49
N ARG A 21 9.98 27.21 45.77
CA ARG A 21 10.47 28.58 45.58
C ARG A 21 10.45 28.99 44.10
N ARG A 22 10.85 28.10 43.19
CA ARG A 22 10.79 28.34 41.74
C ARG A 22 9.35 28.42 41.24
N LEU A 23 8.49 27.49 41.67
CA LEU A 23 7.07 27.50 41.31
C LEU A 23 6.39 28.78 41.79
N ARG A 24 6.63 29.20 43.04
CA ARG A 24 6.09 30.44 43.61
C ARG A 24 6.56 31.66 42.82
N ALA A 25 7.84 31.71 42.41
CA ALA A 25 8.36 32.79 41.59
C ALA A 25 7.71 32.84 40.20
N THR A 26 7.54 31.70 39.54
CA THR A 26 6.89 31.60 38.22
C THR A 26 5.42 32.01 38.29
N VAL A 27 4.68 31.55 39.31
CA VAL A 27 3.27 31.93 39.53
C VAL A 27 3.15 33.42 39.83
N ALA A 28 4.00 33.96 40.71
CA ALA A 28 3.99 35.38 41.04
C ALA A 28 4.30 36.25 39.81
N TRP A 29 5.22 35.81 38.94
CA TRP A 29 5.54 36.47 37.68
C TRP A 29 4.36 36.42 36.70
N ALA A 30 3.72 35.26 36.56
CA ALA A 30 2.56 35.07 35.68
C ALA A 30 1.37 35.94 36.10
N VAL A 31 1.10 36.03 37.40
CA VAL A 31 0.03 36.89 37.95
C VAL A 31 0.35 38.38 37.73
N ARG A 32 1.62 38.79 37.90
CA ARG A 32 2.05 40.17 37.70
C ARG A 32 1.99 40.60 36.22
N HIS A 33 2.25 39.67 35.29
CA HIS A 33 2.26 39.93 33.84
C HIS A 33 1.10 39.25 33.11
N ARG A 34 -0.12 39.34 33.68
CA ARG A 34 -1.33 38.67 33.15
C ARG A 34 -1.59 38.87 31.65
N ILE A 35 -1.28 40.05 31.10
CA ILE A 35 -1.47 40.35 29.67
C ILE A 35 -0.46 39.56 28.82
N ILE A 36 0.80 39.48 29.25
CA ILE A 36 1.83 38.71 28.55
C ILE A 36 1.45 37.23 28.53
N VAL A 37 0.94 36.70 29.66
CA VAL A 37 0.47 35.32 29.74
C VAL A 37 -0.71 35.08 28.80
N LEU A 38 -1.71 35.97 28.78
CA LEU A 38 -2.85 35.85 27.87
C LEU A 38 -2.44 35.89 26.39
N VAL A 39 -1.55 36.82 26.01
CA VAL A 39 -1.03 36.91 24.65
C VAL A 39 -0.24 35.65 24.30
N MET A 40 0.63 35.18 25.19
CA MET A 40 1.38 33.93 24.99
C MET A 40 0.44 32.75 24.80
N THR A 41 -0.59 32.59 25.62
CA THR A 41 -1.60 31.53 25.46
C THR A 41 -2.30 31.62 24.11
N LEU A 42 -2.73 32.82 23.70
CA LEU A 42 -3.40 33.03 22.42
C LEU A 42 -2.47 32.72 21.23
N VAL A 43 -1.20 33.15 21.30
CA VAL A 43 -0.19 32.87 20.28
C VAL A 43 0.10 31.37 20.20
N THR A 44 0.28 30.70 21.33
CA THR A 44 0.47 29.24 21.36
C THR A 44 -0.74 28.51 20.79
N PHE A 45 -1.96 28.95 21.12
CA PHE A 45 -3.19 28.37 20.58
C PHE A 45 -3.30 28.56 19.06
N ALA A 46 -3.12 29.78 18.56
CA ALA A 46 -3.13 30.08 17.12
C ALA A 46 -2.03 29.30 16.37
N THR A 47 -0.84 29.21 16.94
CA THR A 47 0.27 28.43 16.37
C THR A 47 -0.08 26.95 16.31
N SER A 48 -0.78 26.41 17.32
CA SER A 48 -1.21 25.01 17.31
C SER A 48 -2.23 24.71 16.21
N LEU A 49 -3.20 25.62 15.99
CA LEU A 49 -4.17 25.51 14.89
C LEU A 49 -3.50 25.60 13.52
N TRP A 50 -2.55 26.53 13.37
CA TRP A 50 -1.77 26.65 12.13
C TRP A 50 -0.90 25.42 11.88
N ALA A 51 -0.28 24.85 12.92
CA ALA A 51 0.53 23.63 12.79
C ALA A 51 -0.32 22.40 12.41
N PHE A 52 -1.59 22.36 12.85
CA PHE A 52 -2.50 21.24 12.60
C PHE A 52 -2.74 20.99 11.09
N GLN A 53 -2.68 22.03 10.25
CA GLN A 53 -2.87 21.90 8.79
C GLN A 53 -1.75 21.10 8.10
N PHE A 54 -0.58 20.97 8.74
CA PHE A 54 0.56 20.22 8.20
C PHE A 54 0.55 18.76 8.64
N ILE A 55 -0.39 18.35 9.49
CA ILE A 55 -0.49 16.95 9.92
C ILE A 55 -1.17 16.16 8.78
N PRO A 56 -0.44 15.25 8.11
CA PRO A 56 -1.03 14.42 7.07
C PRO A 56 -2.12 13.53 7.68
N GLN A 57 -3.31 13.54 7.08
CA GLN A 57 -4.40 12.68 7.51
C GLN A 57 -4.24 11.29 6.90
N ASN A 58 -3.74 10.35 7.70
CA ASN A 58 -3.66 8.95 7.32
C ASN A 58 -4.87 8.21 7.91
N PHE A 59 -5.77 7.72 7.04
CA PHE A 59 -6.96 6.96 7.46
C PHE A 59 -6.60 5.58 8.04
N PHE A 60 -5.48 4.99 7.60
CA PHE A 60 -4.90 3.77 8.16
C PHE A 60 -3.38 3.92 8.34
N PRO A 61 -2.81 3.34 9.42
CA PRO A 61 -1.36 3.33 9.60
C PRO A 61 -0.68 2.45 8.54
N GLN A 62 0.57 2.78 8.22
CA GLN A 62 1.39 1.91 7.38
C GLN A 62 1.66 0.58 8.11
N SER A 63 1.65 -0.52 7.36
CA SER A 63 1.91 -1.85 7.90
C SER A 63 3.41 -2.01 8.19
N SER A 64 3.74 -2.44 9.40
CA SER A 64 5.11 -2.82 9.78
C SER A 64 5.50 -4.22 9.30
N ARG A 65 4.61 -4.91 8.56
CA ARG A 65 4.87 -6.28 8.16
C ARG A 65 5.94 -6.37 7.07
N PRO A 66 6.82 -7.38 7.09
CA PRO A 66 7.94 -7.49 6.16
C PRO A 66 7.57 -8.11 4.81
N GLU A 67 6.33 -8.57 4.60
CA GLU A 67 5.92 -9.19 3.33
C GLU A 67 5.64 -8.16 2.23
N ILE A 68 5.98 -8.54 1.01
CA ILE A 68 5.77 -7.80 -0.22
C ILE A 68 5.01 -8.73 -1.17
N LEU A 69 3.99 -8.18 -1.83
CA LEU A 69 3.31 -8.85 -2.93
C LEU A 69 3.78 -8.27 -4.24
N VAL A 70 4.14 -9.17 -5.15
CA VAL A 70 4.59 -8.82 -6.48
C VAL A 70 3.69 -9.55 -7.46
N ASP A 71 2.81 -8.79 -8.07
CA ASP A 71 1.84 -9.30 -9.04
C ASP A 71 2.36 -9.10 -10.46
N LEU A 72 2.26 -10.14 -11.27
CA LEU A 72 2.68 -10.17 -12.66
C LEU A 72 1.50 -10.55 -13.53
N TRP A 73 1.06 -9.63 -14.38
CA TRP A 73 0.11 -9.93 -15.46
C TRP A 73 0.87 -9.91 -16.78
N LEU A 74 0.90 -11.07 -17.44
CA LEU A 74 1.40 -11.22 -18.80
C LEU A 74 0.28 -10.91 -19.80
N PRO A 75 0.61 -10.64 -21.08
CA PRO A 75 -0.41 -10.46 -22.11
C PRO A 75 -1.41 -11.61 -22.16
N GLU A 76 -2.69 -11.31 -22.39
CA GLU A 76 -3.73 -12.34 -22.50
C GLU A 76 -3.41 -13.36 -23.60
N GLY A 77 -3.80 -14.63 -23.36
CA GLY A 77 -3.49 -15.75 -24.25
C GLY A 77 -2.07 -16.33 -24.09
N THR A 78 -1.24 -15.76 -23.20
CA THR A 78 0.06 -16.35 -22.84
C THR A 78 -0.12 -17.72 -22.18
N SER A 79 0.70 -18.70 -22.58
CA SER A 79 0.63 -20.03 -21.98
C SER A 79 1.07 -20.00 -20.51
N ILE A 80 0.46 -20.84 -19.67
CA ILE A 80 0.82 -20.94 -18.24
C ILE A 80 2.29 -21.29 -18.02
N LYS A 81 2.88 -22.04 -18.96
CA LYS A 81 4.30 -22.41 -18.93
C LYS A 81 5.21 -21.20 -19.16
N GLU A 82 4.78 -20.27 -20.00
CA GLU A 82 5.53 -19.03 -20.21
C GLU A 82 5.41 -18.10 -19.00
N VAL A 83 4.24 -18.03 -18.38
CA VAL A 83 4.07 -17.34 -17.09
C VAL A 83 5.03 -17.91 -16.04
N GLU A 84 5.13 -19.23 -15.93
CA GLU A 84 6.07 -19.90 -15.04
C GLU A 84 7.53 -19.53 -15.35
N ASN A 85 7.92 -19.51 -16.63
CA ASN A 85 9.27 -19.13 -17.05
C ASN A 85 9.62 -17.70 -16.62
N GLN A 86 8.72 -16.75 -16.88
CA GLN A 86 8.92 -15.34 -16.53
C GLN A 86 8.97 -15.13 -15.02
N ALA A 87 8.08 -15.79 -14.27
CA ALA A 87 8.07 -15.73 -12.81
C ALA A 87 9.38 -16.29 -12.21
N LYS A 88 9.86 -17.45 -12.71
CA LYS A 88 11.15 -18.02 -12.32
C LYS A 88 12.33 -17.12 -12.67
N ALA A 89 12.29 -16.45 -13.82
CA ALA A 89 13.33 -15.50 -14.21
C ALA A 89 13.40 -14.31 -13.25
N LEU A 90 12.25 -13.79 -12.80
CA LEU A 90 12.19 -12.74 -11.78
C LEU A 90 12.69 -13.24 -10.42
N GLU A 91 12.25 -14.43 -10.00
CA GLU A 91 12.67 -15.06 -8.75
C GLU A 91 14.21 -15.27 -8.71
N ALA A 92 14.79 -15.75 -9.81
CA ALA A 92 16.23 -15.97 -9.92
C ALA A 92 17.06 -14.70 -9.71
N LYS A 93 16.57 -13.54 -10.18
CA LYS A 93 17.24 -12.24 -9.97
C LYS A 93 17.28 -11.83 -8.50
N MET A 94 16.33 -12.32 -7.70
CA MET A 94 16.25 -12.04 -6.28
C MET A 94 16.88 -13.12 -5.41
N MET A 95 17.16 -14.31 -5.95
CA MET A 95 17.60 -15.49 -5.19
C MET A 95 18.86 -15.29 -4.35
N ASN A 96 19.75 -14.36 -4.71
CA ASN A 96 20.98 -14.05 -3.95
C ASN A 96 20.91 -12.74 -3.14
N ASP A 97 19.79 -12.02 -3.20
CA ASP A 97 19.60 -10.79 -2.42
C ASP A 97 19.69 -11.00 -0.89
N PRO A 98 20.52 -10.23 -0.16
CA PRO A 98 20.65 -10.38 1.29
C PRO A 98 19.45 -9.85 2.08
N ASP A 99 18.57 -9.03 1.49
CA ASP A 99 17.45 -8.40 2.19
C ASP A 99 16.20 -9.30 2.28
N LYS A 100 16.14 -10.36 1.47
CA LYS A 100 15.04 -11.33 1.51
C LYS A 100 15.29 -12.44 2.54
N ARG A 101 14.21 -13.03 3.02
CA ARG A 101 14.19 -14.26 3.82
C ARG A 101 13.76 -15.46 2.99
N PHE A 102 12.65 -15.33 2.26
CA PHE A 102 12.20 -16.33 1.29
C PHE A 102 11.33 -15.69 0.22
N ILE A 103 11.11 -16.42 -0.88
CA ILE A 103 10.17 -16.09 -1.93
C ILE A 103 9.26 -17.32 -2.13
N ALA A 104 7.96 -17.10 -2.20
CA ALA A 104 6.99 -18.10 -2.61
C ALA A 104 6.27 -17.62 -3.86
N THR A 105 6.31 -18.42 -4.92
CA THR A 105 5.78 -18.06 -6.24
C THR A 105 4.52 -18.89 -6.52
N TYR A 106 3.43 -18.21 -6.90
CA TYR A 106 2.15 -18.79 -7.29
C TYR A 106 1.90 -18.50 -8.76
N ILE A 107 1.58 -19.54 -9.54
CA ILE A 107 1.42 -19.48 -10.99
C ILE A 107 -0.03 -19.80 -11.34
N GLY A 108 -0.66 -18.92 -12.11
CA GLY A 108 -2.04 -19.08 -12.57
C GLY A 108 -3.10 -18.69 -11.54
N GLU A 109 -2.70 -18.25 -10.35
CA GLU A 109 -3.58 -17.79 -9.27
C GLU A 109 -2.78 -16.98 -8.25
N GLY A 110 -3.48 -16.23 -7.39
CA GLY A 110 -2.87 -15.54 -6.26
C GLY A 110 -2.48 -16.47 -5.12
N ALA A 111 -1.62 -15.97 -4.23
CA ALA A 111 -1.32 -16.59 -2.96
C ALA A 111 -2.61 -16.84 -2.17
N PRO A 112 -2.72 -17.98 -1.47
CA PRO A 112 -3.84 -18.24 -0.57
C PRO A 112 -3.99 -17.11 0.43
N ARG A 113 -5.23 -16.79 0.80
CA ARG A 113 -5.46 -15.72 1.79
C ARG A 113 -4.91 -16.09 3.16
N PHE A 114 -3.81 -15.45 3.51
CA PHE A 114 -3.19 -15.48 4.84
C PHE A 114 -3.36 -14.16 5.61
N PHE A 115 -3.90 -13.13 4.96
CA PHE A 115 -4.12 -11.80 5.53
C PHE A 115 -5.49 -11.26 5.10
N LEU A 116 -6.28 -10.76 6.06
CA LEU A 116 -7.70 -10.44 5.86
C LEU A 116 -7.98 -9.46 4.70
N PRO A 117 -7.29 -8.31 4.58
CA PRO A 117 -7.54 -7.36 3.51
C PRO A 117 -6.86 -7.73 2.17
N LEU A 118 -6.25 -8.92 2.07
CA LEU A 118 -5.65 -9.37 0.83
C LEU A 118 -6.70 -9.50 -0.27
N ASP A 119 -6.46 -8.77 -1.35
CA ASP A 119 -7.20 -8.92 -2.60
C ASP A 119 -6.76 -10.21 -3.29
N GLN A 120 -7.65 -11.21 -3.30
CA GLN A 120 -7.33 -12.53 -3.86
C GLN A 120 -7.52 -12.50 -5.36
N GLN A 121 -6.45 -12.78 -6.09
CA GLN A 121 -6.53 -13.03 -7.52
C GLN A 121 -7.05 -14.45 -7.74
N LEU A 122 -8.23 -14.55 -8.37
CA LEU A 122 -8.81 -15.82 -8.79
C LEU A 122 -7.94 -16.48 -9.87
N ARG A 123 -8.26 -17.74 -10.18
CA ARG A 123 -7.58 -18.48 -11.25
C ARG A 123 -7.55 -17.68 -12.54
N ASN A 124 -6.34 -17.33 -12.95
CA ASN A 124 -6.07 -16.56 -14.14
C ASN A 124 -4.79 -17.07 -14.84
N PRO A 125 -4.88 -17.72 -16.02
CA PRO A 125 -3.75 -18.36 -16.68
C PRO A 125 -2.58 -17.44 -17.07
N ASN A 126 -2.79 -16.13 -17.24
CA ASN A 126 -1.73 -15.17 -17.58
C ASN A 126 -1.12 -14.48 -16.35
N PHE A 127 -1.44 -14.95 -15.14
CA PHE A 127 -1.09 -14.29 -13.89
C PHE A 127 -0.07 -15.10 -13.07
N ALA A 128 0.84 -14.41 -12.40
CA ALA A 128 1.66 -14.96 -11.34
C ALA A 128 1.78 -13.97 -10.17
N GLN A 129 1.88 -14.48 -8.95
CA GLN A 129 2.11 -13.69 -7.76
C GLN A 129 3.32 -14.22 -6.98
N LEU A 130 4.27 -13.35 -6.67
CA LEU A 130 5.37 -13.68 -5.78
C LEU A 130 5.11 -13.03 -4.42
N LEU A 131 5.09 -13.85 -3.38
CA LEU A 131 5.13 -13.43 -1.99
C LEU A 131 6.59 -13.40 -1.54
N VAL A 132 7.14 -12.19 -1.39
CA VAL A 132 8.52 -11.98 -0.96
C VAL A 132 8.51 -11.57 0.52
N MET A 133 9.15 -12.37 1.37
CA MET A 133 9.33 -12.00 2.78
C MET A 133 10.68 -11.32 2.96
N ALA A 134 10.69 -10.06 3.41
CA ALA A 134 11.91 -9.35 3.80
C ALA A 134 12.40 -9.77 5.20
N LYS A 135 13.65 -9.41 5.53
CA LYS A 135 14.18 -9.59 6.89
C LYS A 135 13.54 -8.67 7.92
N ASP A 136 13.35 -7.41 7.53
CA ASP A 136 12.79 -6.33 8.34
C ASP A 136 12.14 -5.26 7.43
N GLU A 137 11.55 -4.23 8.05
CA GLU A 137 10.89 -3.13 7.34
C GLU A 137 11.85 -2.28 6.47
N PRO A 138 13.04 -1.87 6.94
CA PRO A 138 14.00 -1.19 6.07
C PRO A 138 14.43 -2.03 4.85
N ALA A 139 14.64 -3.33 5.03
CA ALA A 139 14.93 -4.28 3.95
C ALA A 139 13.78 -4.39 2.96
N ARG A 140 12.53 -4.40 3.46
CA ARG A 140 11.32 -4.39 2.63
C ARG A 140 11.31 -3.18 1.68
N GLU A 141 11.58 -1.99 2.19
CA GLU A 141 11.57 -0.77 1.37
C GLU A 141 12.66 -0.79 0.29
N ARG A 142 13.86 -1.28 0.61
CA ARG A 142 14.93 -1.48 -0.38
C ARG A 142 14.54 -2.49 -1.46
N LEU A 143 13.94 -3.62 -1.05
CA LEU A 143 13.45 -4.63 -1.97
C LEU A 143 12.35 -4.08 -2.89
N ILE A 144 11.41 -3.29 -2.39
CA ILE A 144 10.34 -2.69 -3.21
C ILE A 144 10.93 -1.83 -4.33
N VAL A 145 11.86 -0.93 -4.00
CA VAL A 145 12.51 -0.06 -5.00
C VAL A 145 13.29 -0.90 -6.02
N LYS A 146 14.04 -1.90 -5.55
CA LYS A 146 14.81 -2.81 -6.40
C LYS A 146 13.92 -3.62 -7.35
N MET A 147 12.84 -4.23 -6.84
CA MET A 147 11.90 -5.02 -7.62
C MET A 147 11.23 -4.18 -8.71
N ARG A 148 10.81 -2.95 -8.38
CA ARG A 148 10.26 -2.01 -9.38
C ARG A 148 11.28 -1.68 -10.46
N GLY A 149 12.54 -1.47 -10.09
CA GLY A 149 13.63 -1.25 -11.04
C GLY A 149 13.89 -2.45 -11.95
N ILE A 150 13.89 -3.66 -11.40
CA ILE A 150 14.05 -4.92 -12.16
C ILE A 150 12.89 -5.10 -13.13
N LEU A 151 11.65 -4.93 -12.67
CA LEU A 151 10.46 -5.06 -13.52
C LEU A 151 10.49 -4.06 -14.68
N ALA A 152 10.78 -2.79 -14.41
CA ALA A 152 10.85 -1.76 -15.44
C ALA A 152 11.96 -2.00 -16.47
N LYS A 153 13.11 -2.54 -16.05
CA LYS A 153 14.28 -2.73 -16.91
C LYS A 153 14.24 -4.04 -17.69
N ASP A 154 13.93 -5.13 -17.01
CA ASP A 154 14.13 -6.49 -17.53
C ASP A 154 12.82 -7.13 -18.00
N PHE A 155 11.66 -6.62 -17.56
CA PHE A 155 10.34 -7.15 -17.87
C PHE A 155 9.35 -6.08 -18.39
N PRO A 156 9.72 -5.27 -19.40
CA PRO A 156 8.90 -4.13 -19.85
C PRO A 156 7.56 -4.54 -20.46
N SER A 157 7.42 -5.78 -20.92
CA SER A 157 6.17 -6.33 -21.47
C SER A 157 5.22 -6.89 -20.41
N ILE A 158 5.67 -7.01 -19.16
CA ILE A 158 4.88 -7.56 -18.06
C ILE A 158 4.32 -6.41 -17.23
N ARG A 159 3.01 -6.42 -17.00
CA ARG A 159 2.41 -5.50 -16.05
C ARG A 159 2.75 -5.98 -14.65
N GLY A 160 3.75 -5.34 -14.04
CA GLY A 160 4.19 -5.61 -12.67
C GLY A 160 3.60 -4.64 -11.65
N LYS A 161 3.14 -5.16 -10.51
CA LYS A 161 2.73 -4.37 -9.35
C LYS A 161 3.48 -4.85 -8.13
N VAL A 162 4.13 -3.92 -7.41
CA VAL A 162 4.92 -4.23 -6.21
C VAL A 162 4.32 -3.45 -5.06
N ASP A 163 3.66 -4.17 -4.16
CA ASP A 163 2.86 -3.59 -3.09
C ASP A 163 3.23 -4.11 -1.71
N ARG A 164 2.98 -3.24 -0.74
CA ARG A 164 3.01 -3.57 0.69
C ARG A 164 1.66 -4.15 1.07
N LEU A 165 1.64 -5.06 2.04
CA LEU A 165 0.39 -5.38 2.71
C LEU A 165 -0.11 -4.13 3.45
N PHE A 166 -1.29 -3.61 3.12
CA PHE A 166 -1.88 -2.46 3.79
C PHE A 166 -2.87 -2.90 4.87
N LEU A 167 -3.04 -2.08 5.90
CA LEU A 167 -4.16 -2.23 6.84
C LEU A 167 -5.34 -1.43 6.30
N GLY A 168 -6.49 -2.07 6.10
CA GLY A 168 -7.71 -1.41 5.62
C GLY A 168 -8.30 -2.08 4.38
N PRO A 169 -9.39 -1.55 3.81
CA PRO A 169 -10.00 -2.10 2.60
C PRO A 169 -9.02 -2.06 1.42
N PRO A 170 -9.06 -3.06 0.52
CA PRO A 170 -8.28 -3.03 -0.72
C PRO A 170 -8.68 -1.84 -1.57
N THR A 171 -7.69 -0.98 -1.87
CA THR A 171 -7.87 0.21 -2.72
C THR A 171 -7.45 -0.02 -4.17
N GLY A 172 -6.83 -1.17 -4.47
CA GLY A 172 -6.37 -1.50 -5.81
C GLY A 172 -5.17 -0.64 -6.21
N TRP A 173 -5.26 0.04 -7.36
CA TRP A 173 -4.26 1.00 -7.81
C TRP A 173 -4.55 2.40 -7.26
N PRO A 174 -3.53 3.23 -6.94
CA PRO A 174 -3.74 4.54 -6.30
C PRO A 174 -4.57 5.54 -7.12
N VAL A 175 -4.48 5.47 -8.45
CA VAL A 175 -5.23 6.31 -9.38
C VAL A 175 -5.94 5.41 -10.38
N GLN A 176 -7.26 5.58 -10.48
CA GLN A 176 -8.10 4.80 -11.39
C GLN A 176 -9.10 5.74 -12.05
N MET A 177 -9.38 5.51 -13.33
CA MET A 177 -10.45 6.19 -14.03
C MET A 177 -11.33 5.16 -14.73
N ARG A 178 -12.63 5.21 -14.46
CA ARG A 178 -13.60 4.31 -15.06
C ARG A 178 -14.32 5.00 -16.20
N ILE A 179 -14.30 4.36 -17.37
CA ILE A 179 -15.01 4.81 -18.57
C ILE A 179 -16.16 3.84 -18.77
N MET A 180 -17.37 4.37 -18.88
CA MET A 180 -18.60 3.59 -19.00
C MET A 180 -19.41 4.08 -20.20
N GLY A 181 -20.01 3.14 -20.92
CA GLY A 181 -20.84 3.44 -22.08
C GLY A 181 -21.49 2.17 -22.63
N PRO A 182 -22.55 2.30 -23.43
CA PRO A 182 -23.27 1.16 -23.98
C PRO A 182 -22.52 0.48 -25.14
N ASP A 183 -21.69 1.22 -25.89
CA ASP A 183 -20.93 0.71 -27.03
C ASP A 183 -19.50 0.33 -26.62
N ARG A 184 -19.14 -0.94 -26.82
CA ARG A 184 -17.83 -1.49 -26.46
C ARG A 184 -16.67 -0.86 -27.25
N LYS A 185 -16.86 -0.64 -28.55
CA LYS A 185 -15.81 -0.09 -29.42
C LYS A 185 -15.53 1.36 -29.06
N GLU A 186 -16.60 2.12 -28.78
CA GLU A 186 -16.46 3.53 -28.40
C GLU A 186 -15.80 3.68 -27.03
N VAL A 187 -16.17 2.85 -26.04
CA VAL A 187 -15.52 2.85 -24.73
C VAL A 187 -14.02 2.54 -24.86
N ARG A 188 -13.64 1.56 -25.69
CA ARG A 188 -12.22 1.22 -25.94
C ARG A 188 -11.47 2.40 -26.57
N ARG A 189 -12.07 3.03 -27.59
CA ARG A 189 -11.50 4.21 -28.26
C ARG A 189 -11.22 5.35 -27.28
N ILE A 190 -12.20 5.68 -26.43
CA ILE A 190 -12.07 6.73 -25.40
C ILE A 190 -11.02 6.32 -24.34
N ALA A 191 -10.97 5.05 -23.95
CA ALA A 191 -9.96 4.54 -23.02
C ALA A 191 -8.54 4.71 -23.54
N ASP A 192 -8.31 4.45 -24.83
CA ASP A 192 -7.01 4.64 -25.45
C ASP A 192 -6.60 6.13 -25.52
N GLU A 193 -7.54 7.05 -25.81
CA GLU A 193 -7.28 8.49 -25.75
C GLU A 193 -6.91 8.97 -24.34
N VAL A 194 -7.65 8.49 -23.34
CA VAL A 194 -7.38 8.77 -21.93
C VAL A 194 -5.99 8.27 -21.54
N LYS A 195 -5.67 7.03 -21.92
CA LYS A 195 -4.38 6.39 -21.63
C LYS A 195 -3.23 7.18 -22.23
N ALA A 196 -3.37 7.64 -23.47
CA ALA A 196 -2.38 8.49 -24.13
C ALA A 196 -2.15 9.80 -23.36
N LYS A 197 -3.21 10.44 -22.84
CA LYS A 197 -3.09 11.65 -21.99
C LYS A 197 -2.40 11.35 -20.66
N PHE A 198 -2.66 10.19 -20.06
CA PHE A 198 -1.98 9.79 -18.82
C PHE A 198 -0.50 9.53 -19.06
N GLN A 199 -0.14 8.89 -20.18
CA GLN A 199 1.24 8.60 -20.56
C GLN A 199 2.06 9.87 -20.83
N ALA A 200 1.42 10.97 -21.22
CA ALA A 200 2.07 12.26 -21.40
C ALA A 200 2.49 12.92 -20.07
N ASN A 201 1.98 12.46 -18.92
CA ASN A 201 2.33 13.01 -17.62
C ASN A 201 3.50 12.22 -16.99
N PRO A 202 4.68 12.84 -16.78
CA PRO A 202 5.85 12.14 -16.23
C PRO A 202 5.68 11.70 -14.77
N LEU A 203 4.65 12.16 -14.07
CA LEU A 203 4.31 11.72 -12.71
C LEU A 203 3.60 10.36 -12.69
N LEU A 204 3.12 9.88 -13.83
CA LEU A 204 2.44 8.59 -13.97
C LEU A 204 3.38 7.58 -14.61
N GLY A 205 3.47 6.38 -14.02
CA GLY A 205 4.35 5.31 -14.48
C GLY A 205 3.59 4.16 -15.13
N ALA A 206 3.18 3.18 -14.31
CA ALA A 206 2.53 1.94 -14.74
C ALA A 206 1.07 2.15 -15.13
N ILE A 207 0.83 2.69 -16.33
CA ILE A 207 -0.51 2.90 -16.88
C ILE A 207 -0.95 1.65 -17.64
N HIS A 208 -2.12 1.12 -17.31
CA HIS A 208 -2.69 -0.06 -17.94
C HIS A 208 -4.22 -0.01 -17.95
N ASP A 209 -4.82 -0.86 -18.78
CA ASP A 209 -6.26 -1.12 -18.73
C ASP A 209 -6.57 -2.25 -17.76
N ASP A 210 -7.81 -2.29 -17.27
CA ASP A 210 -8.38 -3.46 -16.59
C ASP A 210 -9.20 -4.35 -17.56
N TRP A 211 -9.26 -3.96 -18.84
CA TRP A 211 -9.96 -4.73 -19.86
C TRP A 211 -8.98 -5.67 -20.58
N LEU A 212 -9.18 -6.97 -20.40
CA LEU A 212 -8.46 -8.06 -21.08
C LEU A 212 -8.25 -7.77 -22.59
N GLU A 213 -7.06 -8.10 -23.10
CA GLU A 213 -6.78 -8.03 -24.52
C GLU A 213 -7.57 -9.11 -25.30
N PRO A 214 -7.92 -8.85 -26.58
CA PRO A 214 -8.54 -9.87 -27.42
C PRO A 214 -7.60 -11.07 -27.59
N VAL A 215 -8.09 -12.26 -27.26
CA VAL A 215 -7.36 -13.52 -27.46
C VAL A 215 -7.86 -14.27 -28.68
N PRO A 216 -6.97 -14.94 -29.44
CA PRO A 216 -7.39 -15.86 -30.48
C PRO A 216 -8.26 -16.98 -29.88
N ALA A 217 -9.43 -17.20 -30.49
CA ALA A 217 -10.36 -18.25 -30.08
C ALA A 217 -10.79 -19.07 -31.29
N MET A 218 -10.84 -20.40 -31.11
CA MET A 218 -11.38 -21.31 -32.11
C MET A 218 -12.86 -21.54 -31.83
N LYS A 219 -13.73 -21.10 -32.74
CA LYS A 219 -15.16 -21.37 -32.67
C LYS A 219 -15.54 -22.45 -33.67
N LEU A 220 -15.91 -23.62 -33.18
CA LEU A 220 -16.52 -24.65 -34.02
C LEU A 220 -17.94 -24.21 -34.38
N VAL A 221 -18.20 -24.03 -35.67
CA VAL A 221 -19.53 -23.77 -36.20
C VAL A 221 -20.00 -25.04 -36.90
N ILE A 222 -20.90 -25.76 -36.23
CA ILE A 222 -21.45 -27.01 -36.75
C ILE A 222 -22.63 -26.68 -37.67
N ASP A 223 -22.59 -27.20 -38.89
CA ASP A 223 -23.76 -27.27 -39.76
C ASP A 223 -24.68 -28.38 -39.27
N GLN A 224 -25.78 -27.98 -38.61
CA GLN A 224 -26.71 -28.91 -37.98
C GLN A 224 -27.54 -29.71 -38.98
N ASP A 225 -27.73 -29.21 -40.20
CA ASP A 225 -28.47 -29.93 -41.23
C ASP A 225 -27.59 -31.06 -41.80
N ARG A 226 -26.32 -30.75 -42.06
CA ARG A 226 -25.35 -31.74 -42.55
C ARG A 226 -25.00 -32.78 -41.48
N ALA A 227 -24.88 -32.37 -40.22
CA ALA A 227 -24.66 -33.29 -39.10
C ALA A 227 -25.81 -34.30 -38.96
N ARG A 228 -27.07 -33.84 -39.02
CA ARG A 228 -28.26 -34.71 -38.99
C ARG A 228 -28.34 -35.66 -40.19
N ALA A 229 -28.03 -35.18 -41.39
CA ALA A 229 -28.01 -36.02 -42.59
C ALA A 229 -26.97 -37.16 -42.51
N LEU A 230 -25.89 -36.96 -41.76
CA LEU A 230 -24.84 -37.95 -41.50
C LEU A 230 -25.11 -38.81 -40.25
N GLY A 231 -26.28 -38.67 -39.61
CA GLY A 231 -26.65 -39.44 -38.42
C GLY A 231 -25.96 -38.99 -37.12
N VAL A 232 -25.34 -37.80 -37.11
CA VAL A 232 -24.67 -37.24 -35.93
C VAL A 232 -25.62 -36.27 -35.21
N THR A 233 -25.84 -36.51 -33.92
CA THR A 233 -26.67 -35.65 -33.05
C THR A 233 -25.81 -34.61 -32.32
N SER A 234 -26.42 -33.52 -31.87
CA SER A 234 -25.74 -32.35 -31.29
C SER A 234 -25.22 -32.51 -29.84
N GLN A 235 -25.20 -33.72 -29.29
CA GLN A 235 -24.62 -34.03 -27.97
C GLN A 235 -23.19 -34.56 -28.15
#